data_AF-A0AAW2IRN0-F1
#
_entry.id   AF-A0AAW2IRN0-F1
#
_cell.length_a   1.000
_cell.length_b   1.000
_cell.length_c   1.000
_cell.angle_alpha   90.00
_cell.angle_beta   90.00
_cell.angle_gamma   90.00
#
_symmetry.space_group_name_H-M   'P 1'
#
loop_
_entity.id
_entity.type
_entity.pdbx_description
1 polymer ?
#
loop_
_entity_poly.entity_id
_entity_poly.type
_entity_poly.pdbx_seq_one_letter_code
_entity_poly.pdbx_strand_id
1 'polypeptide(L)'
;MGDFRSIRNVAKYAARLGQSFGSSTETLSVGQHEIERIPDIEAVRGGIKYIFSDGIGKISPEFARRVAVRCGVKNSTPSAFQIRYGGYKGVVAVDPISSVKLSLRPSMLKYQSENTKLDVLAWSKYQPCFLNRQIITLLSTLGVKDHAFERKQREAVAQLDDILVDPLRAQEALDLMAPGENTNILKEMLKCGYNPTENRFFQ
;
A
#
# COMPACT_ATOMS: atom_id res chain seq x y z
N MET A 1 -19.86 -12.58 4.27
CA MET A 1 -19.52 -12.38 5.71
C MET A 1 -19.04 -13.71 6.31
N GLY A 2 -18.34 -13.68 7.45
CA GLY A 2 -17.83 -14.88 8.14
C GLY A 2 -18.51 -15.17 9.47
N ASP A 3 -18.03 -16.18 10.19
CA ASP A 3 -18.51 -16.54 11.53
C ASP A 3 -17.76 -15.74 12.61
N PHE A 4 -18.51 -14.89 13.32
CA PHE A 4 -17.99 -14.04 14.39
C PHE A 4 -18.36 -14.54 15.79
N ARG A 5 -19.09 -15.66 15.93
CA ARG A 5 -19.60 -16.18 17.21
C ARG A 5 -18.49 -16.47 18.23
N SER A 6 -17.29 -16.76 17.75
CA SER A 6 -16.10 -17.00 18.58
C SER A 6 -15.46 -15.73 19.16
N ILE A 7 -15.82 -14.55 18.67
CA ILE A 7 -15.23 -13.27 19.11
C ILE A 7 -16.04 -12.69 20.27
N ARG A 8 -15.56 -12.91 21.49
CA ARG A 8 -16.23 -12.41 22.72
C ARG A 8 -15.94 -10.95 23.04
N ASN A 9 -14.86 -10.39 22.50
CA ASN A 9 -14.48 -9.00 22.76
C ASN A 9 -15.20 -8.06 21.78
N VAL A 10 -16.02 -7.14 22.33
CA VAL A 10 -16.87 -6.23 21.56
C VAL A 10 -16.08 -5.32 20.62
N ALA A 11 -14.95 -4.76 21.08
CA ALA A 11 -14.10 -3.90 20.24
C ALA A 11 -13.50 -4.68 19.07
N LYS A 12 -13.03 -5.91 19.29
CA LYS A 12 -12.54 -6.80 18.22
C LYS A 12 -13.70 -7.16 17.28
N TYR A 13 -14.88 -7.48 17.81
CA TYR A 13 -16.05 -7.81 17.00
C TYR A 13 -16.40 -6.67 16.04
N ALA A 14 -16.55 -5.44 16.56
CA ALA A 14 -16.85 -4.26 15.74
C ALA A 14 -15.76 -4.02 14.67
N ALA A 15 -14.48 -4.15 15.03
CA ALA A 15 -13.38 -4.00 14.09
C ALA A 15 -13.38 -5.08 12.98
N ARG A 16 -13.86 -6.31 13.25
CA ARG A 16 -14.01 -7.38 12.25
C ARG A 16 -15.26 -7.23 11.40
N LEU A 17 -16.35 -6.74 11.98
CA LEU A 17 -17.55 -6.38 11.22
C LEU A 17 -17.22 -5.29 10.20
N GLY A 18 -16.51 -4.23 10.61
CA GLY A 18 -16.04 -3.15 9.75
C GLY A 18 -15.17 -3.61 8.57
N GLN A 19 -14.46 -4.73 8.70
CA GLN A 19 -13.67 -5.29 7.59
C GLN A 19 -14.52 -5.80 6.43
N SER A 20 -15.80 -6.08 6.65
CA SER A 20 -16.71 -6.48 5.56
C SER A 20 -17.17 -5.30 4.71
N PHE A 21 -16.94 -4.05 5.14
CA PHE A 21 -17.41 -2.83 4.48
C PHE A 21 -16.31 -1.99 3.82
N GLY A 22 -15.03 -2.36 3.98
CA GLY A 22 -13.96 -1.60 3.33
C GLY A 22 -13.88 -1.92 1.84
N SER A 23 -13.78 -0.88 1.00
CA SER A 23 -13.60 -1.01 -0.45
C SER A 23 -12.46 -1.97 -0.81
N SER A 24 -12.72 -2.85 -1.77
CA SER A 24 -11.76 -3.80 -2.32
C SER A 24 -12.08 -4.11 -3.77
N THR A 25 -11.06 -4.53 -4.52
CA THR A 25 -11.25 -5.15 -5.83
C THR A 25 -11.32 -6.65 -5.64
N GLU A 26 -12.51 -7.24 -5.86
CA GLU A 26 -12.62 -8.70 -5.95
C GLU A 26 -11.81 -9.16 -7.17
N THR A 27 -10.83 -10.06 -6.96
CA THR A 27 -9.92 -10.47 -8.04
C THR A 27 -10.22 -11.85 -8.58
N LEU A 28 -10.02 -12.89 -7.76
CA LEU A 28 -10.11 -14.30 -8.14
C LEU A 28 -10.70 -15.12 -6.99
N SER A 29 -11.32 -16.24 -7.31
CA SER A 29 -11.65 -17.26 -6.32
C SER A 29 -10.44 -18.18 -6.11
N VAL A 30 -10.13 -18.49 -4.85
CA VAL A 30 -9.08 -19.44 -4.44
C VAL A 30 -9.73 -20.48 -3.53
N GLY A 31 -9.77 -21.73 -3.99
CA GLY A 31 -10.32 -22.84 -3.20
C GLY A 31 -9.45 -23.19 -2.00
N GLN A 32 -10.03 -23.81 -0.98
CA GLN A 32 -9.27 -24.22 0.21
C GLN A 32 -8.17 -25.26 -0.08
N HIS A 33 -8.30 -26.03 -1.18
CA HIS A 33 -7.28 -26.98 -1.63
C HIS A 33 -6.11 -26.29 -2.37
N GLU A 34 -6.26 -25.01 -2.72
CA GLU A 34 -5.26 -24.22 -3.42
C GLU A 34 -4.47 -23.31 -2.47
N ILE A 35 -4.79 -23.36 -1.18
CA ILE A 35 -4.08 -22.67 -0.11
C ILE A 35 -3.27 -23.65 0.71
N GLU A 36 -2.16 -23.17 1.24
CA GLU A 36 -1.35 -23.88 2.23
C GLU A 36 -1.38 -23.08 3.53
N ARG A 37 -1.49 -23.77 4.67
CA ARG A 37 -1.33 -23.14 5.99
C ARG A 37 0.08 -23.41 6.49
N ILE A 38 0.87 -22.35 6.62
CA ILE A 38 2.25 -22.41 7.11
C ILE A 38 2.34 -21.81 8.52
N PRO A 39 3.21 -22.34 9.41
CA PRO A 39 3.36 -21.80 10.76
C PRO A 39 3.90 -20.37 10.73
N ASP A 40 3.68 -19.56 11.75
CA ASP A 40 4.36 -18.28 11.88
C ASP A 40 5.88 -18.44 12.08
N ILE A 41 6.68 -17.48 11.60
CA ILE A 41 8.12 -17.40 11.88
C ILE A 41 8.27 -16.73 13.24
N GLU A 42 8.79 -17.49 14.21
CA GLU A 42 8.86 -17.07 15.59
C GLU A 42 10.32 -17.13 16.08
N ALA A 43 10.70 -16.20 16.95
CA ALA A 43 11.96 -16.31 17.71
C ALA A 43 11.76 -15.89 19.16
N VAL A 44 12.53 -16.48 20.06
CA VAL A 44 12.51 -16.15 21.48
C VAL A 44 13.79 -15.38 21.82
N ARG A 45 13.64 -14.18 22.40
CA ARG A 45 14.77 -13.37 22.89
C ARG A 45 14.46 -12.88 24.30
N GLY A 46 15.34 -13.18 25.26
CA GLY A 46 15.16 -12.79 26.66
C GLY A 46 13.86 -13.33 27.29
N GLY A 47 13.42 -14.52 26.89
CA GLY A 47 12.15 -15.12 27.35
C GLY A 47 10.89 -14.56 26.69
N ILE A 48 11.00 -13.56 25.81
CA ILE A 48 9.88 -12.98 25.09
C ILE A 48 9.79 -13.64 23.70
N LYS A 49 8.60 -14.13 23.36
CA LYS A 49 8.28 -14.70 22.04
C LYS A 49 7.88 -13.58 21.07
N TYR A 50 8.56 -13.51 19.93
CA TYR A 50 8.28 -12.56 18.86
C TYR A 50 7.81 -13.30 17.60
N ILE A 51 6.81 -12.74 16.93
CA ILE A 51 6.31 -13.23 15.65
C ILE A 51 6.86 -12.29 14.56
N PHE A 52 7.83 -12.77 13.77
CA PHE A 52 8.47 -11.99 12.71
C PHE A 52 7.65 -11.96 11.42
N SER A 53 6.70 -12.87 11.28
CA SER A 53 5.81 -12.96 10.12
C SER A 53 4.38 -12.52 10.40
N ASP A 54 4.16 -11.67 11.41
CA ASP A 54 2.79 -11.26 11.79
C ASP A 54 2.11 -10.56 10.62
N GLY A 55 1.03 -11.16 10.13
CA GLY A 55 0.23 -10.57 9.07
C GLY A 55 0.81 -10.70 7.66
N ILE A 56 1.85 -11.51 7.43
CA ILE A 56 2.44 -11.73 6.11
C ILE A 56 2.43 -13.21 5.66
N GLY A 57 1.87 -13.45 4.48
CA GLY A 57 1.85 -14.74 3.79
C GLY A 57 2.63 -14.71 2.48
N LYS A 58 2.45 -15.75 1.66
CA LYS A 58 3.11 -15.93 0.37
C LYS A 58 2.10 -16.08 -0.76
N ILE A 59 2.48 -15.68 -1.96
CA ILE A 59 1.74 -15.89 -3.20
C ILE A 59 2.68 -16.46 -4.27
N SER A 60 2.26 -17.47 -5.04
CA SER A 60 3.10 -17.99 -6.13
C SER A 60 3.27 -16.97 -7.26
N PRO A 61 4.37 -17.00 -8.02
CA PRO A 61 4.62 -16.04 -9.09
C PRO A 61 3.55 -16.10 -10.20
N GLU A 62 3.07 -17.32 -10.51
CA GLU A 62 2.00 -17.51 -11.49
C GLU A 62 0.69 -16.90 -11.02
N PHE A 63 0.32 -17.12 -9.75
CA PHE A 63 -0.94 -16.58 -9.23
C PHE A 63 -0.85 -15.06 -9.07
N ALA A 64 0.29 -14.52 -8.65
CA ALA A 64 0.54 -13.08 -8.57
C ALA A 64 0.35 -12.38 -9.92
N ARG A 65 0.82 -12.97 -11.03
CA ARG A 65 0.58 -12.43 -12.39
C ARG A 65 -0.91 -12.34 -12.70
N ARG A 66 -1.68 -13.38 -12.38
CA ARG A 66 -3.13 -13.42 -12.62
C ARG A 66 -3.88 -12.38 -11.78
N VAL A 67 -3.48 -12.21 -10.53
CA VAL A 67 -4.01 -11.17 -9.64
C VAL A 67 -3.68 -9.78 -10.18
N ALA A 68 -2.44 -9.54 -10.62
CA ALA A 68 -2.01 -8.27 -11.19
C ALA A 68 -2.86 -7.84 -12.39
N VAL A 69 -3.13 -8.77 -13.32
CA VAL A 69 -4.01 -8.54 -14.48
C VAL A 69 -5.42 -8.13 -14.04
N ARG A 70 -5.98 -8.79 -13.02
CA ARG A 70 -7.30 -8.45 -12.47
C ARG A 70 -7.33 -7.10 -11.76
N CYS A 71 -6.21 -6.68 -11.17
CA CYS A 71 -6.03 -5.34 -10.61
C CYS A 71 -5.76 -4.26 -11.67
N GLY A 72 -5.75 -4.60 -12.97
CA GLY A 72 -5.47 -3.66 -14.06
C GLY A 72 -3.98 -3.34 -14.26
N VAL A 73 -3.07 -4.05 -13.60
CA VAL A 73 -1.62 -3.89 -13.78
C VAL A 73 -1.18 -4.75 -14.97
N LYS A 74 -0.94 -4.11 -16.12
CA LYS A 74 -0.69 -4.82 -17.40
C LYS A 74 0.79 -5.12 -17.67
N ASN A 75 1.70 -4.26 -17.22
CA ASN A 75 3.10 -4.27 -17.67
C ASN A 75 4.08 -4.84 -16.64
N SER A 76 3.61 -5.19 -15.44
CA SER A 76 4.45 -5.72 -14.37
C SER A 76 3.63 -6.50 -13.36
N THR A 77 4.30 -7.32 -12.57
CA THR A 77 3.67 -8.01 -11.43
C THR A 77 4.19 -7.40 -10.14
N PRO A 78 3.31 -6.81 -9.31
CA PRO A 78 3.70 -6.34 -7.99
C PRO A 78 4.34 -7.46 -7.15
N SER A 79 5.35 -7.11 -6.37
CA SER A 79 6.05 -8.02 -5.45
C SER A 79 5.23 -8.38 -4.22
N ALA A 80 4.24 -7.55 -3.86
CA ALA A 80 3.38 -7.78 -2.71
C ALA A 80 1.97 -7.21 -2.92
N PHE A 81 1.00 -7.83 -2.26
CA PHE A 81 -0.41 -7.46 -2.31
C PHE A 81 -0.99 -7.41 -0.90
N GLN A 82 -1.73 -6.34 -0.57
CA GLN A 82 -2.54 -6.28 0.63
C GLN A 82 -3.89 -6.95 0.34
N ILE A 83 -4.21 -7.99 1.10
CA ILE A 83 -5.33 -8.87 0.80
C ILE A 83 -6.35 -9.00 1.93
N ARG A 84 -7.57 -9.38 1.55
CA ARG A 84 -8.55 -10.04 2.41
C ARG A 84 -9.00 -11.33 1.72
N TYR A 85 -9.05 -12.42 2.46
CA TYR A 85 -9.45 -13.73 1.93
C TYR A 85 -10.01 -14.59 3.05
N GLY A 86 -11.25 -15.06 2.98
CA GLY A 86 -11.76 -16.08 3.91
C GLY A 86 -11.52 -15.83 5.41
N GLY A 87 -11.56 -14.57 5.87
CA GLY A 87 -11.27 -14.20 7.25
C GLY A 87 -9.79 -13.95 7.58
N TYR A 88 -8.89 -14.20 6.63
CA TYR A 88 -7.51 -13.75 6.65
C TYR A 88 -7.40 -12.29 6.21
N LYS A 89 -6.55 -11.54 6.92
CA LYS A 89 -6.19 -10.15 6.60
C LYS A 89 -4.69 -9.98 6.75
N GLY A 90 -4.05 -9.40 5.74
CA GLY A 90 -2.62 -9.14 5.79
C GLY A 90 -2.05 -8.75 4.44
N VAL A 91 -0.75 -9.02 4.28
CA VAL A 91 -0.02 -8.86 3.03
C VAL A 91 0.43 -10.24 2.55
N VAL A 92 0.50 -10.46 1.25
CA VAL A 92 1.18 -11.62 0.66
C VAL A 92 2.29 -11.14 -0.26
N ALA A 93 3.48 -11.71 -0.09
CA ALA A 93 4.65 -11.41 -0.93
C ALA A 93 4.88 -12.55 -1.92
N VAL A 94 5.36 -12.23 -3.12
CA VAL A 94 5.71 -13.22 -4.14
C VAL A 94 6.85 -14.09 -3.62
N ASP A 95 6.61 -15.39 -3.52
CA ASP A 95 7.65 -16.38 -3.22
C ASP A 95 8.09 -17.03 -4.56
N PRO A 96 9.31 -16.75 -5.06
CA PRO A 96 9.76 -17.21 -6.37
C PRO A 96 9.74 -18.73 -6.56
N ILE A 97 9.80 -19.50 -5.47
CA ILE A 97 9.86 -20.97 -5.50
C ILE A 97 8.52 -21.63 -5.16
N SER A 98 7.51 -20.86 -4.75
CA SER A 98 6.20 -21.42 -4.40
C SER A 98 5.40 -21.78 -5.64
N SER A 99 4.84 -22.98 -5.66
CA SER A 99 3.83 -23.42 -6.63
C SER A 99 2.40 -23.27 -6.10
N VAL A 100 2.22 -23.10 -4.79
CA VAL A 100 0.90 -22.95 -4.16
C VAL A 100 0.39 -21.53 -4.34
N LYS A 101 -0.90 -21.36 -4.69
CA LYS A 101 -1.48 -20.04 -4.96
C LYS A 101 -1.30 -19.08 -3.79
N LEU A 102 -1.65 -19.51 -2.57
CA LEU A 102 -1.47 -18.72 -1.35
C LEU A 102 -0.98 -19.60 -0.21
N SER A 103 0.07 -19.16 0.50
CA SER A 103 0.45 -19.74 1.79
C SER A 103 0.16 -18.74 2.90
N LEU A 104 -0.76 -19.09 3.81
CA LEU A 104 -1.30 -18.21 4.85
C LEU A 104 -0.89 -18.67 6.25
N ARG A 105 -0.81 -17.72 7.19
CA ARG A 105 -0.35 -17.98 8.56
C ARG A 105 -1.45 -17.81 9.61
N PRO A 106 -1.35 -18.46 10.77
CA PRO A 106 -2.28 -18.28 11.88
C PRO A 106 -2.45 -16.83 12.30
N SER A 107 -1.35 -16.05 12.39
CA SER A 107 -1.38 -14.61 12.71
C SER A 107 -2.30 -13.79 11.79
N MET A 108 -2.47 -14.21 10.53
CA MET A 108 -3.31 -13.53 9.55
C MET A 108 -4.81 -13.81 9.73
N LEU A 109 -5.19 -14.94 10.35
CA LEU A 109 -6.58 -15.37 10.51
C LEU A 109 -7.28 -14.58 11.61
N LYS A 110 -8.35 -13.86 11.25
CA LYS A 110 -9.04 -12.94 12.18
C LYS A 110 -10.43 -13.43 12.60
N TYR A 111 -11.06 -14.25 11.77
CA TYR A 111 -12.32 -14.95 12.03
C TYR A 111 -12.45 -16.13 11.06
N GLN A 112 -13.29 -17.12 11.36
CA GLN A 112 -13.52 -18.25 10.47
C GLN A 112 -14.49 -17.85 9.36
N SER A 113 -14.23 -18.29 8.13
CA SER A 113 -15.13 -18.05 7.00
C SER A 113 -14.91 -19.09 5.91
N GLU A 114 -15.99 -19.44 5.22
CA GLU A 114 -15.96 -20.32 4.03
C GLU A 114 -15.77 -19.53 2.73
N ASN A 115 -15.66 -18.20 2.80
CA ASN A 115 -15.52 -17.37 1.61
C ASN A 115 -14.19 -17.64 0.89
N THR A 116 -14.26 -18.02 -0.37
CA THR A 116 -13.12 -18.32 -1.24
C THR A 116 -12.70 -17.13 -2.12
N LYS A 117 -13.34 -15.96 -1.99
CA LYS A 117 -13.00 -14.77 -2.77
C LYS A 117 -11.74 -14.10 -2.22
N LEU A 118 -10.81 -13.79 -3.13
CA LEU A 118 -9.63 -12.99 -2.85
C LEU A 118 -9.88 -11.53 -3.24
N ASP A 119 -9.87 -10.68 -2.23
CA ASP A 119 -9.97 -9.24 -2.35
C ASP A 119 -8.57 -8.62 -2.26
N VAL A 120 -8.20 -7.80 -3.25
CA VAL A 120 -6.98 -6.98 -3.21
C VAL A 120 -7.36 -5.55 -2.87
N LEU A 121 -6.70 -5.00 -1.85
CA LEU A 121 -6.93 -3.63 -1.37
C LEU A 121 -5.88 -2.66 -1.92
N ALA A 122 -4.64 -3.13 -2.00
CA ALA A 122 -3.50 -2.39 -2.49
C ALA A 122 -2.42 -3.37 -2.95
N TRP A 123 -1.42 -2.86 -3.66
CA TRP A 123 -0.26 -3.63 -4.09
C TRP A 123 0.99 -2.76 -4.01
N SER A 124 2.16 -3.40 -4.01
CA SER A 124 3.44 -2.71 -3.99
C SER A 124 3.57 -1.82 -5.22
N LYS A 125 3.73 -0.51 -4.99
CA LYS A 125 3.99 0.51 -6.00
C LYS A 125 4.82 1.63 -5.37
N TYR A 126 5.50 2.41 -6.20
CA TYR A 126 6.13 3.64 -5.72
C TYR A 126 5.07 4.54 -5.07
N GLN A 127 5.38 5.05 -3.89
CA GLN A 127 4.57 6.05 -3.21
C GLN A 127 5.51 7.15 -2.72
N PRO A 128 5.26 8.42 -3.09
CA PRO A 128 6.05 9.52 -2.57
C PRO A 128 5.87 9.58 -1.05
N CYS A 129 6.96 9.85 -0.33
CA CYS A 129 6.97 9.99 1.11
C CYS A 129 7.42 11.41 1.46
N PHE A 130 6.77 12.02 2.44
CA PHE A 130 7.01 13.39 2.86
C PHE A 130 7.32 13.44 4.34
N LEU A 131 8.15 14.40 4.74
CA LEU A 131 8.38 14.69 6.15
C LEU A 131 7.14 15.39 6.71
N ASN A 132 6.55 14.80 7.75
CA ASN A 132 5.56 15.46 8.57
C ASN A 132 6.18 15.90 9.91
N ARG A 133 5.46 16.76 10.64
CA ARG A 133 5.94 17.31 11.91
C ARG A 133 6.30 16.22 12.93
N GLN A 134 5.54 15.12 12.97
CA GLN A 134 5.78 14.01 13.90
C GLN A 134 7.09 13.29 13.59
N ILE A 135 7.37 13.00 12.31
CA ILE A 135 8.63 12.39 11.87
C ILE A 135 9.80 13.32 12.13
N ILE A 136 9.66 14.62 11.84
CA ILE A 136 10.71 15.61 12.13
C ILE A 136 11.03 15.62 13.63
N THR A 137 10.00 15.70 14.48
CA THR A 137 10.17 15.70 15.94
C THR A 137 10.90 14.43 16.41
N LEU A 138 10.51 13.26 15.91
CA LEU A 138 11.16 11.99 16.24
C LEU A 138 12.64 11.97 15.80
N LEU A 139 12.94 12.46 14.61
CA LEU A 139 14.31 12.49 14.11
C LEU A 139 15.18 13.49 14.89
N SER A 140 14.62 14.65 15.27
CA SER A 140 15.31 15.62 16.15
C SER A 140 15.66 15.01 17.50
N THR A 141 14.74 14.27 18.13
CA THR A 141 15.04 13.62 19.44
C THR A 141 16.06 12.48 19.32
N LEU A 142 16.19 11.87 18.14
CA LEU A 142 17.24 10.90 17.82
C LEU A 142 18.57 11.55 17.41
N GLY A 143 18.67 12.90 17.45
CA GLY A 143 19.92 13.64 17.24
C GLY A 143 20.15 14.14 15.82
N VAL A 144 19.15 14.07 14.92
CA VAL A 144 19.23 14.73 13.62
C VAL A 144 19.18 16.24 13.83
N LYS A 145 20.24 16.95 13.42
CA LYS A 145 20.36 18.40 13.60
C LYS A 145 19.39 19.17 12.70
N ASP A 146 18.87 20.28 13.22
CA ASP A 146 17.83 21.07 12.55
C ASP A 146 18.20 21.56 11.15
N HIS A 147 19.47 21.91 10.92
CA HIS A 147 19.96 22.33 9.60
C HIS A 147 19.71 21.31 8.48
N ALA A 148 19.58 20.02 8.80
CA ALA A 148 19.24 18.98 7.83
C ALA A 148 17.79 19.11 7.34
N PHE A 149 16.86 19.45 8.24
CA PHE A 149 15.45 19.71 7.89
C PHE A 149 15.32 21.04 7.16
N GLU A 150 15.99 22.09 7.64
CA GLU A 150 15.99 23.40 6.97
C GLU A 150 16.53 23.30 5.54
N ARG A 151 17.59 22.52 5.31
CA ARG A 151 18.12 22.28 3.96
C ARG A 151 17.07 21.62 3.08
N LYS A 152 16.40 20.56 3.56
CA LYS A 152 15.33 19.89 2.81
C LYS A 152 14.13 20.81 2.55
N GLN A 153 13.80 21.68 3.49
CA GLN A 153 12.77 22.69 3.30
C GLN A 153 13.17 23.70 2.22
N ARG A 154 14.41 24.19 2.24
CA ARG A 154 14.94 25.08 1.19
C ARG A 154 14.95 24.40 -0.18
N GLU A 155 15.35 23.13 -0.25
CA GLU A 155 15.29 22.32 -1.49
C GLU A 155 13.85 22.21 -2.01
N ALA A 156 12.89 21.96 -1.13
CA ALA A 156 11.47 21.87 -1.52
C ALA A 156 10.91 23.23 -2.00
N VAL A 157 11.28 24.34 -1.36
CA VAL A 157 10.88 25.69 -1.80
C VAL A 157 11.50 26.01 -3.17
N ALA A 158 12.79 25.75 -3.37
CA ALA A 158 13.45 25.96 -4.65
C ALA A 158 12.79 25.14 -5.78
N GLN A 159 12.41 23.89 -5.51
CA GLN A 159 11.66 23.07 -6.46
C GLN A 159 10.28 23.68 -6.80
N LEU A 160 9.61 24.32 -5.84
CA LEU A 160 8.35 25.02 -6.10
C LEU A 160 8.55 26.27 -6.96
N ASP A 161 9.64 27.00 -6.76
CA ASP A 161 9.98 28.15 -7.58
C ASP A 161 10.31 27.71 -9.03
N ASP A 162 11.04 26.60 -9.19
CA ASP A 162 11.40 26.04 -10.51
C ASP A 162 10.17 25.61 -11.33
N ILE A 163 9.11 25.11 -10.67
CA ILE A 163 7.83 24.76 -11.33
C ILE A 163 7.21 25.95 -12.06
N LEU A 164 7.39 27.16 -11.53
CA LEU A 164 6.78 28.36 -12.12
C LEU A 164 7.52 28.79 -13.39
N VAL A 165 8.78 28.40 -13.56
CA VAL A 165 9.65 28.90 -14.63
C VAL A 165 9.93 27.83 -15.70
N ASP A 166 10.02 26.55 -15.31
CA ASP A 166 10.34 25.43 -16.20
C ASP A 166 9.11 24.52 -16.39
N PRO A 167 8.50 24.50 -17.60
CA PRO A 167 7.37 23.63 -17.91
C PRO A 167 7.62 22.14 -17.69
N LEU A 168 8.86 21.66 -17.84
CA LEU A 168 9.21 20.26 -17.58
C LEU A 168 9.16 19.95 -16.08
N ARG A 169 9.68 20.86 -15.25
CA ARG A 169 9.62 20.75 -13.78
C ARG A 169 8.18 20.84 -13.27
N ALA A 170 7.38 21.70 -13.88
CA ALA A 170 5.95 21.77 -13.60
C ALA A 170 5.23 20.45 -13.87
N GLN A 171 5.57 19.80 -14.99
CA GLN A 171 4.99 18.52 -15.35
C GLN A 171 5.41 17.40 -14.38
N GLU A 172 6.69 17.31 -14.02
CA GLU A 172 7.21 16.37 -13.00
C GLU A 172 6.51 16.55 -11.65
N ALA A 173 6.30 17.79 -11.22
CA ALA A 173 5.61 18.07 -9.96
C ALA A 173 4.13 17.69 -9.99
N LEU A 174 3.43 17.95 -11.10
CA LEU A 174 2.05 17.51 -11.29
C LEU A 174 1.92 15.98 -11.35
N ASP A 175 2.97 15.26 -11.77
CA ASP A 175 3.04 13.79 -11.72
C ASP A 175 3.18 13.25 -10.29
N LEU A 176 3.74 14.04 -9.37
CA LEU A 176 3.85 13.71 -7.95
C LEU A 176 2.60 14.09 -7.13
N MET A 177 1.77 15.00 -7.64
CA MET A 177 0.50 15.38 -7.01
C MET A 177 -0.55 14.28 -7.13
N ALA A 178 -1.50 14.26 -6.20
CA ALA A 178 -2.62 13.31 -6.24
C ALA A 178 -3.42 13.51 -7.55
N PRO A 179 -3.71 12.43 -8.30
CA PRO A 179 -4.45 12.56 -9.55
C PRO A 179 -5.87 13.07 -9.27
N GLY A 180 -6.22 14.15 -9.93
CA GLY A 180 -7.52 14.80 -9.90
C GLY A 180 -7.80 15.54 -11.21
N GLU A 181 -9.04 15.99 -11.37
CA GLU A 181 -9.50 16.67 -12.59
C GLU A 181 -8.64 17.92 -12.88
N ASN A 182 -8.40 18.75 -11.86
CA ASN A 182 -7.55 19.94 -11.98
C ASN A 182 -6.11 19.61 -12.36
N THR A 183 -5.50 18.59 -11.74
CA THR A 183 -4.11 18.20 -12.09
C THR A 183 -4.01 17.66 -13.51
N ASN A 184 -5.04 16.97 -14.02
CA ASN A 184 -5.06 16.47 -15.39
C ASN A 184 -5.21 17.63 -16.38
N ILE A 185 -6.10 18.58 -16.10
CA ILE A 185 -6.27 19.79 -16.92
C ILE A 185 -4.95 20.57 -16.99
N LEU A 186 -4.31 20.82 -15.85
CA LEU A 186 -3.03 21.53 -15.79
C LEU A 186 -1.93 20.81 -16.59
N LYS A 187 -1.88 19.48 -16.55
CA LYS A 187 -0.93 18.69 -17.36
C LYS A 187 -1.18 18.85 -18.86
N GLU A 188 -2.44 18.78 -19.30
CA GLU A 188 -2.77 18.95 -20.73
C GLU A 188 -2.48 20.38 -21.19
N MET A 189 -2.74 21.39 -20.35
CA MET A 189 -2.40 22.77 -20.70
C MET A 189 -0.88 22.96 -20.84
N LEU A 190 -0.07 22.38 -19.96
CA LEU A 190 1.40 22.42 -20.10
C LEU A 190 1.87 21.71 -21.38
N LYS A 191 1.29 20.56 -21.74
CA LYS A 191 1.59 19.86 -23.01
C LYS A 191 1.28 20.69 -24.25
N CYS A 192 0.26 21.56 -24.16
CA CYS A 192 -0.11 22.48 -25.23
C CYS A 192 0.77 23.75 -25.28
N GLY A 193 1.80 23.86 -24.42
CA GLY A 193 2.74 24.98 -24.42
C GLY A 193 2.26 26.22 -23.66
N TYR A 194 1.25 26.09 -22.79
CA TYR A 194 0.82 27.21 -21.94
C TYR A 194 1.87 27.53 -20.88
N ASN A 195 2.33 28.79 -20.85
CA ASN A 195 3.30 29.26 -19.88
C ASN A 195 2.59 29.74 -18.59
N PRO A 196 2.92 29.16 -17.41
CA PRO A 196 2.34 29.58 -16.12
C PRO A 196 2.55 31.07 -15.79
N THR A 197 3.62 31.68 -16.29
CA THR A 197 3.98 33.08 -15.96
C THR A 197 3.26 34.12 -16.81
N GLU A 198 2.85 33.78 -18.03
CA GLU A 198 2.24 34.72 -18.98
C GLU A 198 0.71 34.73 -18.90
N ASN A 199 0.11 33.69 -18.33
CA ASN A 199 -1.31 33.45 -18.44
C ASN A 199 -2.03 33.57 -17.08
N ARG A 200 -2.87 34.61 -16.93
CA ARG A 200 -3.57 34.99 -15.70
C ARG A 200 -4.47 33.90 -15.10
N PHE A 201 -4.77 32.84 -15.85
CA PHE A 201 -5.51 31.68 -15.37
C PHE A 201 -4.70 30.75 -14.44
N PHE A 202 -3.36 30.88 -14.40
CA PHE A 202 -2.46 30.05 -13.58
C PHE A 202 -1.92 30.74 -12.32
N GLN A 203 -2.20 32.05 -12.13
CA GLN A 203 -1.90 32.81 -10.90
C GLN A 203 -3.07 32.74 -9.92
#